data_AF-A0A1B3SLS7-F1
#
_entry.id   AF-A0A1B3SLS7-F1
#
_cell.length_a   1.000
_cell.length_b   1.000
_cell.length_c   1.000
_cell.angle_alpha   90.00
_cell.angle_beta   90.00
_cell.angle_gamma   90.00
#
_symmetry.space_group_name_H-M   'P 1'
#
loop_
_entity.id
_entity.type
_entity.pdbx_description
1 polymer ?
#
loop_
_entity_poly.entity_id
_entity_poly.type
_entity_poly.pdbx_seq_one_letter_code
_entity_poly.pdbx_strand_id
1 'polypeptide(L)'
;MKILNKNTNNKIQFNFMNKNIFLINNIEIMEDICNSYALMFANKSSSIDYEIEVEQNDILIDKTVTKLIKIPNYFDFQKDICGGSKAILKELISFCLTYDAFSSESITNLFGIINTIDLTELKALELLQNNLEQKLNIKFKYELQDQIINYIAEQTILVIDDEVENKSFLFSQNKLRIIYLEILKILIKVSDKNLHFLFLNPFLGLNYEEMYHHYKNLDSIDNYTIITEKFVSEEKIDYSLMKLYLGDSIIDLSEIYDNKTFFSNFSDLTDDEAFINELKLKVDNLIVNYNTKNLDLSYPVFQYLLNK
;
A
#
# COMPACT_ATOMS: atom_id res chain seq x y z
N MET A 1 -17.76 8.24 -0.89
CA MET A 1 -17.90 6.95 -0.16
C MET A 1 -18.29 7.25 1.26
N LYS A 2 -19.33 6.58 1.75
CA LYS A 2 -19.80 6.66 3.13
C LYS A 2 -19.74 5.29 3.79
N ILE A 3 -19.22 5.25 4.99
CA ILE A 3 -19.11 4.06 5.83
C ILE A 3 -19.87 4.35 7.13
N LEU A 4 -20.77 3.46 7.50
CA LEU A 4 -21.41 3.43 8.80
C LEU A 4 -20.99 2.15 9.53
N ASN A 5 -20.29 2.29 10.65
CA ASN A 5 -20.12 1.20 11.60
C ASN A 5 -21.38 1.12 12.47
N LYS A 6 -22.14 0.04 12.36
CA LYS A 6 -23.43 -0.16 13.05
C LYS A 6 -23.27 -0.42 14.55
N ASN A 7 -22.10 -0.87 14.98
CA ASN A 7 -21.82 -1.16 16.39
C ASN A 7 -21.45 0.11 17.16
N THR A 8 -20.64 0.99 16.57
CA THR A 8 -20.20 2.24 17.19
C THR A 8 -21.04 3.44 16.78
N ASN A 9 -21.84 3.32 15.72
CA ASN A 9 -22.55 4.41 15.04
C ASN A 9 -21.60 5.48 14.45
N ASN A 10 -20.32 5.15 14.29
CA ASN A 10 -19.34 6.01 13.63
C ASN A 10 -19.68 6.13 12.14
N LYS A 11 -19.62 7.35 11.63
CA LYS A 11 -19.85 7.67 10.22
C LYS A 11 -18.59 8.27 9.63
N ILE A 12 -18.11 7.69 8.54
CA ILE A 12 -16.91 8.13 7.85
C ILE A 12 -17.33 8.46 6.41
N GLN A 13 -16.98 9.65 5.93
CA GLN A 13 -17.25 10.07 4.56
C GLN A 13 -15.98 10.64 3.91
N PHE A 14 -15.71 10.22 2.68
CA PHE A 14 -14.61 10.72 1.84
C PHE A 14 -14.85 10.31 0.37
N ASN A 15 -14.26 11.00 -0.59
CA ASN A 15 -14.22 10.60 -1.99
C ASN A 15 -13.21 9.48 -2.20
N PHE A 16 -13.68 8.31 -2.63
CA PHE A 16 -12.84 7.17 -2.92
C PHE A 16 -12.23 7.29 -4.33
N MET A 17 -10.91 7.39 -4.40
CA MET A 17 -10.14 7.60 -5.63
C MET A 17 -9.29 6.36 -5.98
N ASN A 18 -8.62 6.33 -7.14
CA ASN A 18 -7.66 5.27 -7.48
C ASN A 18 -6.48 5.28 -6.48
N LYS A 19 -6.05 6.47 -6.08
CA LYS A 19 -4.99 6.69 -5.10
C LYS A 19 -5.57 7.43 -3.90
N ASN A 20 -5.39 6.89 -2.70
CA ASN A 20 -5.82 7.55 -1.46
C ASN A 20 -4.70 7.52 -0.43
N ILE A 21 -4.56 8.60 0.33
CA ILE A 21 -3.63 8.68 1.46
C ILE A 21 -4.41 9.14 2.67
N PHE A 22 -4.56 8.26 3.65
CA PHE A 22 -5.21 8.54 4.92
C PHE A 22 -4.17 8.79 6.00
N LEU A 23 -4.23 9.97 6.63
CA LEU A 23 -3.47 10.28 7.83
C LEU A 23 -4.41 10.14 9.04
N ILE A 24 -4.26 9.02 9.78
CA ILE A 24 -5.19 8.57 10.83
C ILE A 24 -4.40 8.06 12.04
N ASN A 25 -4.58 8.73 13.17
CA ASN A 25 -4.04 8.36 14.48
C ASN A 25 -5.17 7.83 15.40
N ASN A 26 -5.98 6.92 14.85
CA ASN A 26 -7.07 6.22 15.55
C ASN A 26 -7.20 4.82 14.96
N ILE A 27 -6.85 3.80 15.76
CA ILE A 27 -6.83 2.39 15.34
C ILE A 27 -8.22 1.90 14.93
N GLU A 28 -9.27 2.28 15.66
CA GLU A 28 -10.64 1.85 15.36
C GLU A 28 -11.07 2.35 13.98
N ILE A 29 -10.76 3.61 13.66
CA ILE A 29 -11.10 4.20 12.37
C ILE A 29 -10.26 3.58 11.23
N MET A 30 -9.00 3.25 11.49
CA MET A 30 -8.18 2.50 10.53
C MET A 30 -8.80 1.13 10.23
N GLU A 31 -9.27 0.42 11.26
CA GLU A 31 -9.94 -0.89 11.12
C GLU A 31 -11.26 -0.77 10.36
N ASP A 32 -12.09 0.25 10.68
CA ASP A 32 -13.35 0.53 9.99
C ASP A 32 -13.13 0.69 8.48
N ILE A 33 -12.12 1.48 8.08
CA ILE A 33 -11.76 1.67 6.67
C ILE A 33 -11.26 0.37 6.05
N CYS A 34 -10.36 -0.36 6.72
CA CYS A 34 -9.81 -1.63 6.21
C CYS A 34 -10.91 -2.68 5.96
N ASN A 35 -11.82 -2.84 6.92
CA ASN A 35 -12.92 -3.81 6.85
C ASN A 35 -13.91 -3.41 5.75
N SER A 36 -14.18 -2.11 5.62
CA SER A 36 -15.06 -1.59 4.58
C SER A 36 -14.47 -1.80 3.19
N TYR A 37 -13.16 -1.60 3.01
CA TYR A 37 -12.48 -1.92 1.76
C TYR A 37 -12.58 -3.42 1.45
N ALA A 38 -12.32 -4.29 2.42
CA ALA A 38 -12.43 -5.74 2.22
C ALA A 38 -13.84 -6.15 1.76
N LEU A 39 -14.89 -5.58 2.34
CA LEU A 39 -16.28 -5.80 1.92
C LEU A 39 -16.54 -5.27 0.51
N MET A 40 -16.11 -4.04 0.22
CA MET A 40 -16.32 -3.38 -1.08
C MET A 40 -15.71 -4.18 -2.23
N PHE A 41 -14.46 -4.62 -2.07
CA PHE A 41 -13.76 -5.45 -3.07
C PHE A 41 -14.27 -6.90 -3.11
N ALA A 42 -14.94 -7.38 -2.06
CA ALA A 42 -15.70 -8.64 -2.07
C ALA A 42 -17.13 -8.49 -2.65
N ASN A 43 -17.44 -7.35 -3.26
CA ASN A 43 -18.75 -7.01 -3.79
C ASN A 43 -19.90 -7.03 -2.76
N LYS A 44 -19.61 -6.58 -1.54
CA LYS A 44 -20.59 -6.44 -0.45
C LYS A 44 -20.70 -4.97 -0.04
N SER A 45 -21.91 -4.41 -0.11
CA SER A 45 -22.20 -3.05 0.38
C SER A 45 -22.67 -3.01 1.83
N SER A 46 -22.90 -4.16 2.46
CA SER A 46 -23.29 -4.23 3.87
C SER A 46 -22.86 -5.56 4.48
N SER A 47 -22.63 -5.53 5.79
CA SER A 47 -22.52 -6.68 6.67
C SER A 47 -23.37 -6.46 7.93
N ILE A 48 -23.22 -7.34 8.94
CA ILE A 48 -23.80 -7.16 10.27
C ILE A 48 -23.23 -5.90 10.93
N ASP A 49 -21.94 -5.65 10.75
CA ASP A 49 -21.20 -4.59 11.44
C ASP A 49 -21.12 -3.30 10.63
N TYR A 50 -21.20 -3.36 9.29
CA TYR A 50 -20.96 -2.21 8.42
C TYR A 50 -22.06 -2.00 7.37
N GLU A 51 -22.25 -0.76 6.97
CA GLU A 51 -22.97 -0.34 5.77
C GLU A 51 -22.09 0.62 4.96
N ILE A 52 -22.04 0.41 3.65
CA ILE A 52 -21.15 1.09 2.72
C ILE A 52 -21.96 1.61 1.55
N GLU A 53 -21.92 2.92 1.36
CA GLU A 53 -22.54 3.61 0.22
C GLU A 53 -21.43 4.24 -0.64
N VAL A 54 -21.47 3.96 -1.94
CA VAL A 54 -20.57 4.55 -2.93
C VAL A 54 -21.33 5.70 -3.60
N GLU A 55 -20.73 6.88 -3.61
CA GLU A 55 -21.31 8.12 -4.14
C GLU A 55 -20.90 8.33 -5.61
N GLN A 56 -21.56 9.28 -6.30
CA GLN A 56 -21.32 9.54 -7.72
C GLN A 56 -19.88 9.97 -8.06
N ASN A 57 -19.20 10.63 -7.13
CA ASN A 57 -17.82 11.12 -7.32
C ASN A 57 -16.77 10.06 -6.98
N ASP A 58 -17.16 8.89 -6.47
CA ASP A 58 -16.23 7.80 -6.20
C ASP A 58 -15.86 7.06 -7.49
N ILE A 59 -14.66 6.51 -7.53
CA ILE A 59 -14.27 5.61 -8.63
C ILE A 59 -15.15 4.36 -8.66
N LEU A 60 -15.50 3.95 -9.87
CA LEU A 60 -16.16 2.66 -10.08
C LEU A 60 -15.09 1.57 -10.14
N ILE A 61 -15.05 0.72 -9.12
CA ILE A 61 -14.26 -0.51 -9.17
C ILE A 61 -15.05 -1.57 -9.92
N ASP A 62 -14.43 -2.24 -10.89
CA ASP A 62 -14.98 -3.49 -11.42
C ASP A 62 -14.74 -4.62 -10.41
N LYS A 63 -15.71 -4.77 -9.51
CA LYS A 63 -15.65 -5.72 -8.39
C LYS A 63 -15.59 -7.18 -8.83
N THR A 64 -15.76 -7.49 -10.12
CA THR A 64 -15.63 -8.86 -10.63
C THR A 64 -14.20 -9.26 -10.95
N VAL A 65 -13.33 -8.28 -11.20
CA VAL A 65 -11.94 -8.51 -11.61
C VAL A 65 -10.93 -7.84 -10.69
N THR A 66 -11.28 -6.73 -10.05
CA THR A 66 -10.35 -6.00 -9.20
C THR A 66 -10.19 -6.66 -7.84
N LYS A 67 -8.95 -6.96 -7.45
CA LYS A 67 -8.59 -7.58 -6.17
C LYS A 67 -7.94 -6.58 -5.23
N LEU A 68 -8.31 -6.64 -3.96
CA LEU A 68 -7.63 -5.91 -2.88
C LEU A 68 -6.44 -6.72 -2.38
N ILE A 69 -5.24 -6.14 -2.43
CA ILE A 69 -4.02 -6.75 -1.93
C ILE A 69 -3.58 -5.97 -0.69
N LYS A 70 -3.75 -6.58 0.48
CA LYS A 70 -3.32 -5.97 1.75
C LYS A 70 -1.83 -6.20 1.93
N ILE A 71 -1.07 -5.11 2.00
CA ILE A 71 0.36 -5.16 2.28
C ILE A 71 0.57 -5.09 3.80
N PRO A 72 1.20 -6.12 4.41
CA PRO A 72 1.46 -6.19 5.84
C PRO A 72 2.46 -5.09 6.24
N ASN A 73 2.35 -4.55 7.44
CA ASN A 73 3.32 -3.58 7.93
C ASN A 73 4.62 -4.26 8.39
N TYR A 74 5.66 -3.45 8.62
CA TYR A 74 6.97 -3.95 9.06
C TYR A 74 6.92 -4.73 10.39
N PHE A 75 6.07 -4.34 11.36
CA PHE A 75 5.98 -5.05 12.63
C PHE A 75 5.32 -6.42 12.49
N ASP A 76 4.27 -6.54 11.68
CA ASP A 76 3.63 -7.82 11.39
C ASP A 76 4.63 -8.75 10.70
N PHE A 77 5.34 -8.23 9.69
CA PHE A 77 6.41 -8.95 9.01
C PHE A 77 7.51 -9.41 9.97
N GLN A 78 8.00 -8.51 10.82
CA GLN A 78 9.02 -8.82 11.82
C GLN A 78 8.54 -9.88 12.81
N LYS A 79 7.32 -9.75 13.33
CA LYS A 79 6.72 -10.67 14.30
C LYS A 79 6.57 -12.07 13.70
N ASP A 80 6.12 -12.16 12.45
CA ASP A 80 5.96 -13.43 11.75
C ASP A 80 7.29 -14.15 11.49
N ILE A 81 8.34 -13.41 11.10
CA ILE A 81 9.70 -13.96 10.92
C ILE A 81 10.32 -14.38 12.25
N CYS A 82 10.32 -13.50 13.25
CA CYS A 82 10.89 -13.78 14.57
C CYS A 82 10.13 -14.88 15.32
N GLY A 83 8.82 -15.03 15.05
CA GLY A 83 7.99 -16.11 15.55
C GLY A 83 8.22 -17.45 14.84
N GLY A 84 9.04 -17.49 13.79
CA GLY A 84 9.41 -18.70 13.06
C GLY A 84 8.40 -19.19 12.01
N SER A 85 7.26 -18.50 11.85
CA SER A 85 6.20 -18.84 10.89
C SER A 85 6.63 -18.55 9.45
N LYS A 86 7.13 -17.35 9.19
CA LYS A 86 7.53 -16.86 7.85
C LYS A 86 6.39 -16.91 6.81
N ALA A 87 5.14 -17.03 7.26
CA ALA A 87 3.95 -17.08 6.40
C ALA A 87 3.79 -15.81 5.58
N ILE A 88 4.02 -14.64 6.18
CA ILE A 88 3.91 -13.35 5.49
C ILE A 88 4.94 -13.26 4.37
N LEU A 89 6.18 -13.65 4.65
CA LEU A 89 7.25 -13.66 3.65
C LEU A 89 6.90 -14.61 2.48
N LYS A 90 6.36 -15.80 2.77
CA LYS A 90 5.90 -16.74 1.74
C LYS A 90 4.76 -16.17 0.89
N GLU A 91 3.79 -15.51 1.51
CA GLU A 91 2.66 -14.89 0.80
C GLU A 91 3.14 -13.80 -0.16
N LEU A 92 4.03 -12.91 0.30
CA LEU A 92 4.58 -11.84 -0.54
C LEU A 92 5.42 -12.40 -1.70
N ILE A 93 6.22 -13.45 -1.47
CA ILE A 93 6.98 -14.11 -2.54
C ILE A 93 6.05 -14.79 -3.55
N SER A 94 5.05 -15.53 -3.07
CA SER A 94 4.05 -16.20 -3.93
C SER A 94 3.32 -15.19 -4.81
N PHE A 95 2.94 -14.05 -4.23
CA PHE A 95 2.34 -12.96 -4.96
C PHE A 95 3.28 -12.41 -6.04
N CYS A 96 4.55 -12.10 -5.69
CA CYS A 96 5.53 -11.65 -6.67
C CYS A 96 5.76 -12.66 -7.81
N LEU A 97 5.74 -13.97 -7.53
CA LEU A 97 5.84 -15.02 -8.54
C LEU A 97 4.58 -15.09 -9.42
N THR A 98 3.39 -14.95 -8.82
CA THR A 98 2.09 -15.02 -9.52
C THR A 98 1.96 -13.93 -10.59
N TYR A 99 2.54 -12.75 -10.35
CA TYR A 99 2.45 -11.60 -11.25
C TYR A 99 3.76 -11.33 -12.00
N ASP A 100 4.65 -12.33 -12.13
CA ASP A 100 5.93 -12.21 -12.85
C ASP A 100 6.77 -10.97 -12.44
N ALA A 101 6.69 -10.56 -11.18
CA ALA A 101 7.31 -9.34 -10.67
C ALA A 101 8.85 -9.45 -10.60
N PHE A 102 9.36 -10.68 -10.61
CA PHE A 102 10.78 -10.96 -10.57
C PHE A 102 11.38 -11.04 -11.98
N SER A 103 12.49 -10.33 -12.20
CA SER A 103 13.37 -10.67 -13.33
C SER A 103 14.06 -12.01 -13.06
N SER A 104 14.53 -12.71 -14.10
CA SER A 104 15.32 -13.95 -13.97
C SER A 104 16.52 -13.81 -13.01
N GLU A 105 17.13 -12.62 -12.95
CA GLU A 105 18.21 -12.27 -12.03
C GLU A 105 17.72 -12.07 -10.58
N SER A 106 16.51 -11.51 -10.40
CA SER A 106 15.87 -11.33 -9.08
C SER A 106 15.39 -12.65 -8.47
N ILE A 107 14.90 -13.59 -9.30
CA ILE A 107 14.59 -14.96 -8.90
C ILE A 107 15.85 -15.67 -8.41
N THR A 108 16.96 -15.50 -9.12
CA THR A 108 18.26 -16.09 -8.75
C THR A 108 18.81 -15.51 -7.45
N ASN A 109 18.67 -14.20 -7.23
CA ASN A 109 19.07 -13.56 -5.96
C ASN A 109 18.15 -13.96 -4.79
N LEU A 110 16.84 -14.06 -5.02
CA LEU A 110 15.89 -14.51 -4.00
C LEU A 110 16.13 -15.99 -3.64
N PHE A 111 16.36 -16.85 -4.63
CA PHE A 111 16.72 -18.26 -4.39
C PHE A 111 18.14 -18.44 -3.87
N GLY A 112 19.07 -17.52 -4.14
CA GLY A 112 20.39 -17.48 -3.50
C GLY A 112 20.32 -17.14 -2.01
N ILE A 113 19.32 -16.35 -1.59
CA ILE A 113 19.02 -16.08 -0.18
C ILE A 113 18.34 -17.31 0.48
N ILE A 114 17.72 -18.19 -0.32
CA ILE A 114 16.90 -19.31 0.12
C ILE A 114 17.59 -20.63 -0.26
N ASN A 115 18.57 -21.02 0.55
CA ASN A 115 19.55 -22.09 0.30
C ASN A 115 19.03 -23.54 0.10
N THR A 116 17.79 -23.80 -0.34
CA THR A 116 17.23 -25.18 -0.40
C THR A 116 16.45 -25.58 -1.65
N ILE A 117 16.30 -24.74 -2.68
CA ILE A 117 15.59 -25.17 -3.89
C ILE A 117 16.57 -25.76 -4.89
N ASP A 118 16.39 -27.05 -5.19
CA ASP A 118 17.11 -27.74 -6.26
C ASP A 118 16.65 -27.20 -7.62
N LEU A 119 17.38 -26.21 -8.15
CA LEU A 119 17.09 -25.52 -9.43
C LEU A 119 17.34 -26.38 -10.67
N THR A 120 17.63 -27.67 -10.52
CA THR A 120 18.03 -28.56 -11.63
C THR A 120 16.89 -28.79 -12.63
N GLU A 121 15.64 -28.83 -12.17
CA GLU A 121 14.46 -29.04 -13.05
C GLU A 121 14.12 -27.79 -13.88
N LEU A 122 14.22 -26.59 -13.30
CA LEU A 122 14.02 -25.33 -14.03
C LEU A 122 15.12 -25.12 -15.09
N LYS A 123 16.37 -25.43 -14.76
CA LYS A 123 17.48 -25.39 -15.72
C LYS A 123 17.30 -26.40 -16.87
N ALA A 124 16.74 -27.57 -16.59
CA ALA A 124 16.43 -28.55 -17.64
C ALA A 124 15.33 -28.05 -18.59
N LEU A 125 14.30 -27.37 -18.07
CA LEU A 125 13.24 -26.74 -18.87
C LEU A 125 13.77 -25.59 -19.72
N GLU A 126 14.63 -24.71 -19.16
CA GLU A 126 15.32 -23.66 -19.94
C GLU A 126 16.23 -24.23 -21.04
N LEU A 127 16.95 -25.31 -20.75
CA LEU A 127 17.79 -26.01 -21.74
C LEU A 127 16.95 -26.65 -22.86
N LEU A 128 15.79 -27.19 -22.52
CA LEU A 128 14.85 -27.74 -23.50
C LEU A 128 14.28 -26.63 -24.38
N GLN A 129 13.81 -25.53 -23.77
CA GLN A 129 13.27 -24.36 -24.48
C GLN A 129 14.31 -23.80 -25.46
N ASN A 130 15.52 -23.53 -24.98
CA ASN A 130 16.60 -22.99 -25.81
C ASN A 130 16.98 -23.93 -26.95
N ASN A 131 17.03 -25.25 -26.71
CA ASN A 131 17.32 -26.20 -27.78
C ASN A 131 16.21 -26.27 -28.83
N LEU A 132 14.94 -26.23 -28.42
CA LEU A 132 13.80 -26.28 -29.33
C LEU A 132 13.67 -24.99 -30.14
N GLU A 133 13.88 -23.83 -29.54
CA GLU A 133 13.91 -22.54 -30.25
C GLU A 133 15.07 -22.48 -31.23
N GLN A 134 16.30 -22.79 -30.79
CA GLN A 134 17.48 -22.66 -31.64
C GLN A 134 17.56 -23.71 -32.75
N LYS A 135 17.08 -24.94 -32.51
CA LYS A 135 17.22 -26.04 -33.49
C LYS A 135 16.00 -26.24 -34.37
N LEU A 136 14.80 -25.93 -33.87
CA LEU A 136 13.55 -26.21 -34.58
C LEU A 136 12.77 -24.94 -34.93
N ASN A 137 13.23 -23.77 -34.48
CA ASN A 137 12.54 -22.48 -34.66
C ASN A 137 11.10 -22.50 -34.12
N ILE A 138 10.86 -23.31 -33.08
CA ILE A 138 9.56 -23.44 -32.40
C ILE A 138 9.61 -22.62 -31.12
N LYS A 139 8.78 -21.58 -31.00
CA LYS A 139 8.61 -20.82 -29.77
C LYS A 139 7.69 -21.56 -28.81
N PHE A 140 8.25 -22.06 -27.70
CA PHE A 140 7.48 -22.58 -26.58
C PHE A 140 7.30 -21.48 -25.53
N LYS A 141 6.09 -21.36 -25.00
CA LYS A 141 5.81 -20.64 -23.75
C LYS A 141 5.51 -21.65 -22.67
N TYR A 142 6.09 -21.44 -21.50
CA TYR A 142 5.75 -22.14 -20.27
C TYR A 142 4.97 -21.17 -19.39
N GLU A 143 3.87 -21.65 -18.83
CA GLU A 143 3.14 -20.97 -17.77
C GLU A 143 3.29 -21.84 -16.52
N LEU A 144 3.78 -21.25 -15.43
CA LEU A 144 3.79 -21.94 -14.14
C LEU A 144 2.36 -21.94 -13.62
N GLN A 145 1.81 -23.13 -13.37
CA GLN A 145 0.48 -23.24 -12.78
C GLN A 145 0.51 -22.74 -11.32
N ASP A 146 -0.55 -22.06 -10.88
CA ASP A 146 -0.71 -21.58 -9.49
C ASP A 146 -0.42 -22.68 -8.44
N GLN A 147 -0.76 -23.93 -8.75
CA GLN A 147 -0.49 -25.08 -7.88
C GLN A 147 1.01 -25.34 -7.69
N ILE A 148 1.83 -25.11 -8.72
CA ILE A 148 3.28 -25.23 -8.66
C ILE A 148 3.87 -24.05 -7.89
N ILE A 149 3.36 -22.83 -8.10
CA ILE A 149 3.80 -21.64 -7.35
C ILE A 149 3.52 -21.80 -5.85
N ASN A 150 2.29 -22.23 -5.51
CA ASN A 150 1.91 -22.53 -4.14
C ASN A 150 2.74 -23.67 -3.56
N TYR A 151 2.97 -24.74 -4.32
CA TYR A 151 3.85 -25.84 -3.90
C TYR A 151 5.29 -25.36 -3.64
N ILE A 152 5.87 -24.55 -4.53
CA ILE A 152 7.19 -23.95 -4.33
C ILE A 152 7.18 -23.13 -3.05
N ALA A 153 6.26 -22.17 -2.89
CA ALA A 153 6.18 -21.33 -1.69
C ALA A 153 6.00 -22.14 -0.39
N GLU A 154 5.17 -23.19 -0.42
CA GLU A 154 4.92 -24.06 0.71
C GLU A 154 6.14 -24.92 1.08
N GLN A 155 6.76 -25.58 0.09
CA GLN A 155 7.90 -26.49 0.28
C GLN A 155 9.23 -25.77 0.48
N THR A 156 9.30 -24.48 0.14
CA THR A 156 10.51 -23.69 0.32
C THR A 156 10.79 -23.47 1.81
N ILE A 157 11.93 -23.99 2.27
CA ILE A 157 12.48 -23.70 3.60
C ILE A 157 13.32 -22.43 3.48
N LEU A 158 12.74 -21.31 3.91
CA LEU A 158 13.44 -20.03 4.02
C LEU A 158 14.47 -20.12 5.16
N VAL A 159 15.73 -20.35 4.85
CA VAL A 159 16.83 -20.21 5.81
C VAL A 159 17.40 -18.82 5.63
N ILE A 160 17.29 -17.97 6.65
CA ILE A 160 17.97 -16.68 6.66
C ILE A 160 19.16 -16.90 7.60
N ASP A 161 20.37 -16.82 7.05
CA ASP A 161 21.63 -17.02 7.79
C ASP A 161 22.47 -15.75 7.70
N ASP A 162 23.23 -15.44 8.75
CA ASP A 162 24.12 -14.28 8.81
C ASP A 162 25.54 -14.80 9.05
N GLU A 163 26.39 -14.76 8.02
CA GLU A 163 27.75 -15.34 8.06
C GLU A 163 28.61 -14.77 9.21
N VAL A 164 28.24 -13.62 9.76
CA VAL A 164 28.95 -12.94 10.86
C VAL A 164 28.46 -13.39 12.24
N GLU A 165 27.19 -13.78 12.36
CA GLU A 165 26.57 -14.18 13.63
C GLU A 165 26.23 -15.67 13.60
N ASN A 166 27.11 -16.50 14.18
CA ASN A 166 26.98 -17.96 14.34
C ASN A 166 25.77 -18.41 15.21
N LYS A 167 24.66 -17.66 15.23
CA LYS A 167 23.43 -17.95 15.96
C LYS A 167 22.22 -17.61 15.08
N SER A 168 21.46 -18.65 14.77
CA SER A 168 20.30 -18.65 13.87
C SER A 168 19.06 -17.85 14.30
N PHE A 169 19.14 -16.85 15.21
CA PHE A 169 17.89 -16.35 15.82
C PHE A 169 17.72 -14.86 16.11
N LEU A 170 18.65 -13.97 15.77
CA LEU A 170 18.46 -12.54 16.02
C LEU A 170 18.94 -11.71 14.83
N PHE A 171 18.16 -11.68 13.74
CA PHE A 171 18.33 -10.59 12.78
C PHE A 171 18.15 -9.26 13.50
N SER A 172 19.14 -8.37 13.38
CA SER A 172 18.96 -7.00 13.84
C SER A 172 17.77 -6.39 13.10
N GLN A 173 17.00 -5.54 13.78
CA GLN A 173 15.82 -4.90 13.22
C GLN A 173 16.14 -4.18 11.89
N ASN A 174 17.36 -3.63 11.77
CA ASN A 174 17.83 -3.00 10.54
C ASN A 174 17.92 -3.99 9.36
N LYS A 175 18.40 -5.22 9.57
CA LYS A 175 18.49 -6.24 8.50
C LYS A 175 17.10 -6.69 8.05
N LEU A 176 16.18 -6.98 8.98
CA LEU A 176 14.80 -7.36 8.63
C LEU A 176 14.08 -6.23 7.88
N ARG A 177 14.35 -4.98 8.25
CA ARG A 177 13.79 -3.82 7.59
C ARG A 177 14.27 -3.68 6.15
N ILE A 178 15.56 -3.91 5.89
CA ILE A 178 16.09 -3.92 4.52
C ILE A 178 15.38 -4.99 3.69
N ILE A 179 15.24 -6.21 4.22
CA ILE A 179 14.55 -7.31 3.53
C ILE A 179 13.11 -6.92 3.20
N TYR A 180 12.38 -6.39 4.18
CA TYR A 180 10.99 -5.93 3.99
C TYR A 180 10.90 -4.87 2.88
N LEU A 181 11.76 -3.84 2.93
CA LEU A 181 11.76 -2.77 1.93
C LEU A 181 12.13 -3.26 0.52
N GLU A 182 13.04 -4.22 0.38
CA GLU A 182 13.37 -4.83 -0.92
C GLU A 182 12.19 -5.62 -1.50
N ILE A 183 11.47 -6.37 -0.66
CA ILE A 183 10.25 -7.08 -1.09
C ILE A 183 9.19 -6.07 -1.56
N LEU A 184 8.99 -4.98 -0.82
CA LEU A 184 8.08 -3.92 -1.24
C LEU A 184 8.48 -3.30 -2.59
N LYS A 185 9.77 -3.05 -2.82
CA LYS A 185 10.27 -2.54 -4.13
C LYS A 185 9.94 -3.49 -5.27
N ILE A 186 9.96 -4.80 -5.04
CA ILE A 186 9.56 -5.78 -6.05
C ILE A 186 8.05 -5.76 -6.26
N LEU A 187 7.27 -5.73 -5.18
CA LEU A 187 5.79 -5.66 -5.24
C LEU A 187 5.29 -4.46 -6.02
N ILE A 188 5.94 -3.30 -5.84
CA ILE A 188 5.62 -2.05 -6.56
C ILE A 188 5.76 -2.19 -8.09
N LYS A 189 6.58 -3.13 -8.58
CA LYS A 189 6.74 -3.39 -10.03
C LYS A 189 5.57 -4.16 -10.64
N VAL A 190 4.68 -4.73 -9.81
CA VAL A 190 3.48 -5.41 -10.29
C VAL A 190 2.53 -4.36 -10.86
N SER A 191 2.57 -4.21 -12.19
CA SER A 191 1.67 -3.33 -12.94
C SER A 191 0.47 -4.16 -13.42
N ASP A 192 -0.59 -4.18 -12.61
CA ASP A 192 -1.89 -4.69 -13.00
C ASP A 192 -2.98 -3.74 -12.52
N LYS A 193 -3.70 -3.15 -13.47
CA LYS A 193 -4.84 -2.25 -13.24
C LYS A 193 -5.98 -2.89 -12.44
N ASN A 194 -6.03 -4.22 -12.36
CA ASN A 194 -7.01 -4.97 -11.58
C ASN A 194 -6.55 -5.22 -10.14
N LEU A 195 -5.44 -4.63 -9.70
CA LEU A 195 -5.00 -4.71 -8.32
C LEU A 195 -5.15 -3.36 -7.65
N HIS A 196 -5.65 -3.39 -6.41
CA HIS A 196 -5.64 -2.24 -5.51
C HIS A 196 -4.82 -2.60 -4.27
N PHE A 197 -3.71 -1.90 -4.06
CA PHE A 197 -2.84 -2.16 -2.92
C PHE A 197 -3.28 -1.38 -1.69
N LEU A 198 -3.47 -2.05 -0.57
CA LEU A 198 -3.78 -1.42 0.73
C LEU A 198 -2.55 -1.50 1.64
N PHE A 199 -1.85 -0.39 1.79
CA PHE A 199 -0.69 -0.27 2.68
C PHE A 199 -1.14 0.25 4.04
N LEU A 200 -0.88 -0.52 5.10
CA LEU A 200 -1.13 -0.09 6.47
C LEU A 200 0.18 0.29 7.15
N ASN A 201 0.26 1.51 7.67
CA ASN A 201 1.43 2.07 8.32
C ASN A 201 2.76 1.70 7.62
N PRO A 202 2.89 1.89 6.28
CA PRO A 202 4.07 1.43 5.55
C PRO A 202 5.36 2.14 5.98
N PHE A 203 5.22 3.30 6.65
CA PHE A 203 6.31 4.17 7.10
C PHE A 203 6.77 3.91 8.53
N LEU A 204 6.18 2.92 9.20
CA LEU A 204 6.41 2.69 10.61
C LEU A 204 7.88 2.32 10.89
N GLY A 205 8.51 3.10 11.76
CA GLY A 205 9.92 2.94 12.12
C GLY A 205 10.91 3.52 11.10
N LEU A 206 10.44 4.16 10.03
CA LEU A 206 11.29 4.87 9.07
C LEU A 206 11.57 6.30 9.54
N ASN A 207 12.77 6.80 9.25
CA ASN A 207 13.08 8.21 9.36
C ASN A 207 12.49 9.01 8.18
N TYR A 208 12.56 10.33 8.25
CA TYR A 208 11.93 11.21 7.26
C TYR A 208 12.41 10.99 5.81
N GLU A 209 13.73 10.87 5.62
CA GLU A 209 14.35 10.64 4.31
C GLU A 209 13.95 9.27 3.74
N GLU A 210 13.95 8.24 4.59
CA GLU A 210 13.50 6.88 4.22
C GLU A 210 12.02 6.85 3.82
N MET A 211 11.15 7.54 4.58
CA MET A 211 9.73 7.65 4.27
C MET A 211 9.51 8.29 2.90
N TYR A 212 10.24 9.38 2.61
CA TYR A 212 10.14 10.08 1.33
C TYR A 212 10.56 9.20 0.15
N HIS A 213 11.71 8.53 0.27
CA HIS A 213 12.17 7.59 -0.76
C HIS A 213 11.18 6.46 -0.97
N HIS A 214 10.59 5.94 0.10
CA HIS A 214 9.60 4.87 0.00
C HIS A 214 8.30 5.34 -0.67
N TYR A 215 7.78 6.51 -0.28
CA TYR A 215 6.58 7.09 -0.87
C TYR A 215 6.72 7.34 -2.37
N LYS A 216 7.87 7.86 -2.83
CA LYS A 216 8.14 8.03 -4.26
C LYS A 216 8.02 6.75 -5.08
N ASN A 217 8.42 5.61 -4.51
CA ASN A 217 8.28 4.33 -5.20
C ASN A 217 6.79 3.95 -5.31
N LEU A 218 6.01 4.18 -4.25
CA LEU A 218 4.57 3.88 -4.22
C LEU A 218 3.78 4.71 -5.24
N ASP A 219 4.21 5.93 -5.57
CA ASP A 219 3.51 6.78 -6.55
C ASP A 219 3.46 6.18 -7.96
N SER A 220 4.33 5.22 -8.28
CA SER A 220 4.29 4.49 -9.55
C SER A 220 3.16 3.45 -9.66
N ILE A 221 2.49 3.12 -8.55
CA ILE A 221 1.36 2.18 -8.53
C ILE A 221 0.10 2.90 -9.00
N ASP A 222 -0.65 2.29 -9.94
CA ASP A 222 -1.89 2.89 -10.49
C ASP A 222 -2.99 3.05 -9.44
N ASN A 223 -3.24 2.00 -8.64
CA ASN A 223 -4.27 2.01 -7.61
C ASN A 223 -3.72 1.60 -6.24
N TYR A 224 -3.82 2.51 -5.27
CA TYR A 224 -3.41 2.22 -3.89
C TYR A 224 -4.21 3.03 -2.87
N THR A 225 -4.25 2.50 -1.65
CA THR A 225 -4.62 3.24 -0.46
C THR A 225 -3.51 3.08 0.58
N ILE A 226 -2.95 4.19 1.02
CA ILE A 226 -2.04 4.23 2.17
C ILE A 226 -2.85 4.70 3.37
N ILE A 227 -2.84 3.94 4.46
CA ILE A 227 -3.37 4.39 5.75
C ILE A 227 -2.20 4.47 6.71
N THR A 228 -1.94 5.65 7.27
CA THR A 228 -0.78 5.85 8.13
C THR A 228 -1.03 6.82 9.27
N GLU A 229 -0.37 6.62 10.41
CA GLU A 229 -0.42 7.54 11.56
C GLU A 229 0.52 8.75 11.43
N LYS A 230 1.49 8.67 10.51
CA LYS A 230 2.52 9.69 10.29
C LYS A 230 2.81 9.81 8.81
N PHE A 231 2.95 11.03 8.32
CA PHE A 231 3.30 11.28 6.93
C PHE A 231 4.42 12.31 6.77
N VAL A 232 5.07 12.28 5.60
CA VAL A 232 6.11 13.24 5.20
C VAL A 232 5.42 14.56 4.83
N SER A 233 6.08 15.70 5.02
CA SER A 233 5.62 17.02 4.58
C SER A 233 6.67 17.63 3.63
N GLU A 234 6.70 17.18 2.38
CA GLU A 234 7.61 17.73 1.36
C GLU A 234 6.84 18.29 0.16
N GLU A 235 7.48 19.22 -0.56
CA GLU A 235 7.00 19.98 -1.73
C GLU A 235 6.44 19.15 -2.91
N LYS A 236 6.45 17.82 -2.83
CA LYS A 236 6.07 16.91 -3.93
C LYS A 236 5.00 15.88 -3.57
N ILE A 237 4.26 16.09 -2.49
CA ILE A 237 3.09 15.27 -2.18
C ILE A 237 1.89 15.85 -2.92
N ASP A 238 1.18 14.99 -3.65
CA ASP A 238 -0.11 15.36 -4.22
C ASP A 238 -1.17 15.34 -3.12
N TYR A 239 -1.40 16.50 -2.50
CA TYR A 239 -2.39 16.67 -1.44
C TYR A 239 -3.82 16.44 -1.92
N SER A 240 -4.10 16.41 -3.23
CA SER A 240 -5.43 16.05 -3.72
C SER A 240 -5.82 14.62 -3.34
N LEU A 241 -4.85 13.75 -3.04
CA LEU A 241 -5.09 12.36 -2.65
C LEU A 241 -5.32 12.19 -1.14
N MET A 242 -5.09 13.23 -0.35
CA MET A 242 -4.95 13.14 1.10
C MET A 242 -6.27 13.34 1.85
N LYS A 243 -6.47 12.52 2.88
CA LYS A 243 -7.63 12.46 3.77
C LYS A 243 -7.13 12.45 5.21
N LEU A 244 -7.52 13.45 5.99
CA LEU A 244 -7.02 13.68 7.35
C LEU A 244 -8.12 13.39 8.36
N TYR A 245 -7.91 12.43 9.26
CA TYR A 245 -8.87 12.16 10.33
C TYR A 245 -8.61 13.08 11.53
N LEU A 246 -9.57 13.95 11.84
CA LEU A 246 -9.47 15.01 12.84
C LEU A 246 -10.75 15.08 13.67
N GLY A 247 -10.63 14.91 14.98
CA GLY A 247 -11.79 14.77 15.86
C GLY A 247 -12.56 13.50 15.51
N ASP A 248 -13.75 13.67 14.96
CA ASP A 248 -14.66 12.59 14.51
C ASP A 248 -14.98 12.67 13.00
N SER A 249 -14.23 13.48 12.25
CA SER A 249 -14.47 13.74 10.83
C SER A 249 -13.22 13.51 9.98
N ILE A 250 -13.42 13.24 8.69
CA ILE A 250 -12.34 13.24 7.69
C ILE A 250 -12.38 14.55 6.92
N ILE A 251 -11.28 15.29 6.93
CA ILE A 251 -11.03 16.36 5.97
C ILE A 251 -10.48 15.70 4.70
N ASP A 252 -11.31 15.61 3.66
CA ASP A 252 -10.89 15.11 2.35
C ASP A 252 -10.45 16.27 1.46
N LEU A 253 -9.14 16.36 1.21
CA LEU A 253 -8.59 17.45 0.42
C LEU A 253 -8.98 17.33 -1.06
N SER A 254 -9.32 16.15 -1.57
CA SER A 254 -9.77 15.97 -2.96
C SER A 254 -10.96 16.86 -3.30
N GLU A 255 -11.88 17.08 -2.35
CA GLU A 255 -13.05 17.96 -2.53
C GLU A 255 -12.64 19.39 -2.92
N ILE A 256 -11.52 19.88 -2.35
CA ILE A 256 -11.00 21.22 -2.64
C ILE A 256 -10.50 21.29 -4.08
N TYR A 257 -9.81 20.25 -4.54
CA TYR A 257 -9.25 20.19 -5.90
C TYR A 257 -10.33 19.99 -6.97
N ASP A 258 -11.42 19.29 -6.64
CA ASP A 258 -12.57 19.09 -7.52
C ASP A 258 -13.39 20.38 -7.73
N ASN A 259 -13.41 21.29 -6.74
CA ASN A 259 -14.18 22.54 -6.82
C ASN A 259 -13.42 23.77 -6.31
N LYS A 260 -12.24 24.02 -6.88
CA LYS A 260 -11.34 25.11 -6.47
C LYS A 260 -12.04 26.48 -6.43
N THR A 261 -12.89 26.78 -7.41
CA THR A 261 -13.62 28.06 -7.50
C THR A 261 -14.58 28.27 -6.33
N PHE A 262 -15.19 27.20 -5.80
CA PHE A 262 -16.01 27.33 -4.60
C PHE A 262 -15.12 27.59 -3.38
N PHE A 263 -14.04 26.82 -3.22
CA PHE A 263 -13.20 26.89 -2.04
C PHE A 263 -12.30 28.12 -1.98
N SER A 264 -12.00 28.75 -3.12
CA SER A 264 -11.27 30.03 -3.15
C SER A 264 -12.05 31.16 -2.50
N ASN A 265 -13.39 31.07 -2.41
CA ASN A 265 -14.22 32.07 -1.71
C ASN A 265 -13.96 32.13 -0.18
N PHE A 266 -13.24 31.16 0.37
CA PHE A 266 -12.82 31.15 1.77
C PHE A 266 -11.43 31.79 2.00
N SER A 267 -10.79 32.27 0.94
CA SER A 267 -9.52 32.99 0.97
C SER A 267 -9.71 34.42 0.43
N ASP A 268 -8.85 35.34 0.86
CA ASP A 268 -8.78 36.70 0.31
C ASP A 268 -8.02 36.74 -1.04
N LEU A 269 -7.51 35.60 -1.50
CA LEU A 269 -6.75 35.47 -2.73
C LEU A 269 -7.66 35.35 -3.96
N THR A 270 -7.33 36.09 -5.00
CA THR A 270 -8.11 36.16 -6.26
C THR A 270 -7.51 35.32 -7.38
N ASP A 271 -6.31 34.78 -7.18
CA ASP A 271 -5.58 33.97 -8.14
C ASP A 271 -5.54 32.50 -7.67
N ASP A 272 -5.83 31.58 -8.60
CA ASP A 272 -5.92 30.15 -8.31
C ASP A 272 -4.56 29.57 -7.86
N GLU A 273 -3.45 30.02 -8.45
CA GLU A 273 -2.12 29.53 -8.08
C GLU A 273 -1.73 30.00 -6.68
N ALA A 274 -2.04 31.26 -6.36
CA ALA A 274 -1.87 31.81 -5.02
C ALA A 274 -2.70 31.05 -3.97
N PHE A 275 -3.98 30.75 -4.26
CA PHE A 275 -4.83 29.95 -3.38
C PHE A 275 -4.27 28.55 -3.15
N ILE A 276 -3.82 27.87 -4.21
CA ILE A 276 -3.23 26.53 -4.08
C ILE A 276 -1.94 26.56 -3.27
N ASN A 277 -1.11 27.59 -3.41
CA ASN A 277 0.11 27.74 -2.62
C ASN A 277 -0.20 28.04 -1.14
N GLU A 278 -1.22 28.86 -0.85
CA GLU A 278 -1.72 29.04 0.52
C GLU A 278 -2.21 27.71 1.10
N LEU A 279 -3.05 26.99 0.36
CA LEU A 279 -3.58 25.70 0.80
C LEU A 279 -2.45 24.71 1.12
N LYS A 280 -1.43 24.60 0.26
CA LYS A 280 -0.24 23.77 0.50
C LYS A 280 0.42 24.13 1.83
N LEU A 281 0.72 25.41 2.07
CA LEU A 281 1.32 25.86 3.33
C LEU A 281 0.45 25.54 4.55
N LYS A 282 -0.87 25.66 4.44
CA LYS A 282 -1.80 25.32 5.53
C LYS A 282 -1.86 23.81 5.78
N VAL A 283 -1.87 22.99 4.72
CA VAL A 283 -1.84 21.52 4.81
C VAL A 283 -0.50 21.04 5.38
N ASP A 284 0.63 21.60 4.95
CA ASP A 284 1.96 21.28 5.49
C ASP A 284 2.01 21.51 7.00
N ASN A 285 1.58 22.70 7.43
CA ASN A 285 1.49 23.03 8.85
C ASN A 285 0.56 22.06 9.60
N LEU A 286 -0.57 21.69 8.99
CA LEU A 286 -1.50 20.74 9.57
C LEU A 286 -0.86 19.35 9.75
N ILE A 287 -0.14 18.82 8.76
CA ILE A 287 0.55 17.51 8.83
C ILE A 287 1.67 17.52 9.89
N VAL A 288 2.50 18.56 9.91
CA VAL A 288 3.58 18.70 10.90
C VAL A 288 3.00 18.73 12.31
N ASN A 289 1.91 19.48 12.48
CA ASN A 289 1.20 19.59 13.75
C ASN A 289 0.39 18.35 14.10
N TYR A 290 -0.06 17.57 13.10
CA TYR A 290 -0.70 16.27 13.30
C TYR A 290 0.23 15.31 14.02
N ASN A 291 1.47 15.24 13.54
CA ASN A 291 2.51 14.40 14.12
C ASN A 291 2.87 14.83 15.56
N THR A 292 2.66 16.09 15.93
CA THR A 292 2.93 16.62 17.28
C THR A 292 1.68 16.83 18.14
N LYS A 293 0.48 16.56 17.61
CA LYS A 293 -0.85 16.78 18.21
C LYS A 293 -1.20 18.24 18.56
N ASN A 294 -0.56 19.23 17.94
CA ASN A 294 -0.80 20.66 18.16
C ASN A 294 -1.53 21.31 16.97
N LEU A 295 -2.73 20.86 16.69
CA LEU A 295 -3.47 21.19 15.45
C LEU A 295 -4.05 22.61 15.47
N ASP A 296 -3.66 23.43 14.49
CA ASP A 296 -4.34 24.69 14.17
C ASP A 296 -5.35 24.45 13.04
N LEU A 297 -6.63 24.49 13.38
CA LEU A 297 -7.74 24.30 12.43
C LEU A 297 -8.40 25.63 12.06
N SER A 298 -7.83 26.79 12.41
CA SER A 298 -8.47 28.10 12.17
C SER A 298 -8.66 28.47 10.70
N TYR A 299 -8.02 27.75 9.77
CA TYR A 299 -8.15 28.00 8.35
C TYR A 299 -9.60 27.75 7.87
N PRO A 300 -10.29 28.75 7.27
CA PRO A 300 -11.72 28.65 6.97
C PRO A 300 -12.11 27.47 6.07
N VAL A 301 -11.24 27.07 5.13
CA VAL A 301 -11.48 25.88 4.28
C VAL A 301 -11.56 24.60 5.12
N PHE A 302 -10.67 24.44 6.09
CA PHE A 302 -10.70 23.27 6.99
C PHE A 302 -11.93 23.29 7.90
N GLN A 303 -12.31 24.47 8.41
CA GLN A 303 -13.53 24.63 9.19
C GLN A 303 -14.78 24.28 8.39
N TYR A 304 -14.85 24.67 7.12
CA TYR A 304 -15.97 24.30 6.26
C TYR A 304 -16.08 22.78 6.10
N LEU A 305 -14.96 22.11 5.79
CA LEU A 305 -14.93 20.66 5.59
C LEU A 305 -15.28 19.87 6.87
N LEU A 306 -14.91 20.37 8.05
CA LEU A 306 -15.21 19.72 9.33
C LEU A 306 -16.68 19.83 9.77
N ASN A 307 -17.40 20.85 9.31
CA ASN A 307 -18.78 21.15 9.72
C ASN A 307 -19.84 20.65 8.73
N LYS A 308 -19.43 19.93 7.69
CA LYS A 308 -20.28 19.32 6.67
C LYS A 308 -20.92 18.03 7.19
#